data_AF-K2G012-F1
#
_entry.id   AF-K2G012-F1
#
_cell.length_a   1.000
_cell.length_b   1.000
_cell.length_c   1.000
_cell.angle_alpha   90.00
_cell.angle_beta   90.00
_cell.angle_gamma   90.00
#
_symmetry.space_group_name_H-M   'P 1'
#
loop_
_entity.id
_entity.type
_entity.pdbx_description
1 polymer ?
#
loop_
_entity_poly.entity_id
_entity_poly.type
_entity_poly.pdbx_seq_one_letter_code
_entity_poly.pdbx_strand_id
1 'polypeptide(L)'
;MSIFRSNKSHKEAKNGYFWHISLFTIYPLLYVVIVGFFYSRNIIITSIWFFDLVMLILATFRVTRLFVYDHITDFFRDFFAKFKSWLGKSISELINCPWCTAVWVSMLLVFLYYLTPLSWLLLLILAIDWAVWFLQVLYKSIARWWDSFKQNK
;
A
#
# COMPACT_ATOMS: atom_id res chain seq x y z
N MET A 1 -1.94 -13.32 -15.18
CA MET A 1 -1.91 -13.89 -13.80
C MET A 1 -0.91 -15.05 -13.80
N SER A 2 0.39 -14.75 -13.78
CA SER A 2 1.47 -15.75 -13.72
C SER A 2 1.91 -15.87 -12.27
N ILE A 3 1.30 -16.82 -11.55
CA ILE A 3 1.62 -17.14 -10.17
C ILE A 3 2.98 -17.85 -10.17
N PHE A 4 4.01 -17.06 -9.88
CA PHE A 4 5.30 -17.41 -9.29
C PHE A 4 5.72 -18.89 -9.32
N ARG A 5 6.48 -19.26 -10.35
CA ARG A 5 7.43 -20.37 -10.27
C ARG A 5 8.80 -19.78 -9.92
N SER A 6 9.17 -19.80 -8.64
CA SER A 6 10.56 -19.62 -8.22
C SER A 6 10.93 -20.73 -7.25
N ASN A 7 11.64 -21.71 -7.80
CA ASN A 7 12.33 -22.76 -7.06
C ASN A 7 13.44 -22.10 -6.22
N LYS A 8 13.16 -21.80 -4.94
CA LYS A 8 14.15 -21.26 -4.01
C LYS A 8 14.52 -22.31 -2.97
N SER A 9 15.78 -22.73 -3.04
CA SER A 9 16.43 -23.73 -2.19
C SER A 9 16.15 -23.54 -0.69
N HIS A 10 15.95 -24.65 0.02
CA HIS A 10 15.55 -24.81 1.42
C HIS A 10 16.29 -23.97 2.50
N LYS A 11 17.39 -23.28 2.16
CA LYS A 11 18.16 -22.44 3.10
C LYS A 11 17.59 -21.01 3.25
N GLU A 12 16.84 -20.51 2.25
CA GLU A 12 16.13 -19.22 2.35
C GLU A 12 14.80 -19.34 3.14
N ALA A 13 14.20 -20.54 3.19
CA ALA A 13 12.92 -20.78 3.86
C ALA A 13 12.97 -20.59 5.39
N LYS A 14 14.11 -20.88 6.04
CA LYS A 14 14.24 -20.73 7.51
C LYS A 14 14.30 -19.26 7.96
N ASN A 15 14.71 -18.35 7.07
CA ASN A 15 14.75 -16.90 7.33
C ASN A 15 13.44 -16.19 6.99
N GLY A 16 12.50 -16.82 6.28
CA GLY A 16 11.21 -16.21 5.94
C GLY A 16 10.32 -15.96 7.16
N TYR A 17 10.27 -16.91 8.10
CA TYR A 17 9.38 -16.83 9.27
C TYR A 17 9.76 -15.73 10.29
N PHE A 18 11.05 -15.41 10.41
CA PHE A 18 11.53 -14.38 11.35
C PHE A 18 11.05 -12.97 10.97
N TRP A 19 10.92 -12.70 9.67
CA TRP A 19 10.49 -11.40 9.16
C TRP A 19 8.99 -11.16 9.32
N HIS A 20 8.16 -12.19 9.17
CA HIS A 20 6.72 -12.11 9.46
C HIS A 20 6.44 -11.77 10.93
N ILE A 21 7.20 -12.36 11.85
CA ILE A 21 7.08 -12.08 13.29
C ILE A 21 7.48 -10.64 13.61
N SER A 22 8.54 -10.13 12.97
CA SER A 22 8.99 -8.75 13.17
C SER A 22 7.95 -7.73 12.69
N LEU A 23 7.34 -7.94 11.52
CA LEU A 23 6.32 -7.04 10.97
C LEU A 23 5.03 -7.01 11.82
N PHE A 24 4.57 -8.16 12.31
CA PHE A 24 3.39 -8.24 13.19
C PHE A 24 3.65 -7.75 14.62
N THR A 25 4.91 -7.69 15.08
CA THR A 25 5.26 -7.18 16.41
C THR A 25 5.54 -5.67 16.41
N ILE A 26 6.18 -5.15 15.35
CA ILE A 26 6.50 -3.72 15.26
C ILE A 26 5.24 -2.89 15.00
N TYR A 27 4.31 -3.38 14.17
CA TYR A 27 3.07 -2.69 13.86
C TYR A 27 2.24 -2.28 15.10
N PRO A 28 1.87 -3.20 16.03
CA PRO A 28 1.10 -2.83 17.21
C PRO A 28 1.87 -1.88 18.14
N LEU A 29 3.19 -2.02 18.24
CA LEU A 29 4.01 -1.11 19.02
C LEU A 29 3.96 0.32 18.46
N LEU A 30 4.10 0.47 17.14
CA LEU A 30 3.96 1.78 16.50
C LEU A 30 2.53 2.32 16.58
N TYR A 31 1.51 1.46 16.46
CA TYR A 31 0.12 1.86 16.64
C TYR A 31 -0.12 2.45 18.04
N VAL A 32 0.38 1.79 19.09
CA VAL A 32 0.29 2.30 20.47
C VAL A 32 1.03 3.63 20.62
N VAL A 33 2.22 3.78 20.03
CA VAL A 33 2.97 5.05 20.04
C VAL A 33 2.19 6.17 19.36
N ILE A 34 1.56 5.90 18.21
CA ILE A 34 0.75 6.87 17.48
C ILE A 34 -0.48 7.29 18.29
N VAL A 35 -1.20 6.32 18.86
CA VAL A 35 -2.39 6.60 19.69
C VAL A 35 -2.00 7.40 20.93
N GLY A 36 -0.89 7.05 21.58
CA GLY A 36 -0.35 7.80 22.72
C GLY A 36 0.04 9.24 22.34
N PHE A 37 0.61 9.44 21.14
CA PHE A 37 0.92 10.76 20.61
C PHE A 37 -0.35 11.61 20.40
N PHE A 38 -1.42 11.04 19.83
CA PHE A 38 -2.70 11.75 19.66
C PHE A 38 -3.39 12.05 20.99
N TYR A 39 -3.32 11.12 21.95
CA TYR A 39 -3.85 11.32 23.30
C TYR A 39 -3.16 12.49 24.01
N SER A 40 -1.83 12.59 23.88
CA SER A 40 -1.04 13.72 24.41
C SER A 40 -1.43 15.08 23.80
N ARG A 41 -1.92 15.07 22.55
CA ARG A 41 -2.36 16.28 21.83
C ARG A 41 -3.86 16.59 22.01
N ASN A 42 -4.58 15.86 22.86
CA ASN A 42 -6.04 15.96 23.05
C ASN A 42 -6.86 15.81 21.75
N ILE A 43 -6.32 15.09 20.75
CA ILE A 43 -7.03 14.83 19.50
C ILE A 43 -7.79 13.51 19.67
N ILE A 44 -9.11 13.59 19.84
CA ILE A 44 -9.96 12.41 20.03
C ILE A 44 -10.58 12.00 18.68
N ILE A 45 -10.11 10.88 18.13
CA ILE A 45 -10.60 10.32 16.86
C ILE A 45 -11.88 9.52 17.16
N THR A 46 -13.06 10.12 16.92
CA THR A 46 -14.35 9.50 17.27
C THR A 46 -15.28 9.26 16.09
N SER A 47 -15.14 10.01 14.98
CA SER A 47 -16.01 9.86 13.82
C SER A 47 -15.27 10.18 12.53
N ILE A 48 -15.42 9.30 11.53
CA ILE A 48 -14.93 9.50 10.18
C ILE A 48 -16.15 9.61 9.27
N TRP A 49 -16.24 10.66 8.46
CA TRP A 49 -17.30 10.78 7.47
C TRP A 49 -17.12 9.74 6.37
N PHE A 50 -18.22 9.25 5.80
CA PHE A 50 -18.18 8.23 4.76
C PHE A 50 -17.30 8.64 3.57
N PHE A 51 -17.29 9.93 3.21
CA PHE A 51 -16.45 10.48 2.15
C PHE A 51 -14.95 10.31 2.44
N ASP A 52 -14.53 10.57 3.68
CA ASP A 52 -13.13 10.47 4.12
C ASP A 52 -12.67 9.03 4.12
N LEU A 53 -13.55 8.12 4.52
CA LEU A 53 -13.31 6.68 4.45
C LEU A 53 -13.07 6.25 3.00
N VAL A 54 -13.91 6.68 2.06
CA VAL A 54 -13.72 6.36 0.64
C VAL A 54 -12.40 6.95 0.13
N MET A 55 -12.10 8.23 0.44
CA MET A 55 -10.84 8.86 0.06
C MET A 55 -9.62 8.11 0.60
N LEU A 56 -9.63 7.74 1.88
CA LEU A 56 -8.53 7.00 2.52
C LEU A 56 -8.33 5.62 1.89
N ILE A 57 -9.41 4.92 1.55
CA ILE A 57 -9.33 3.64 0.84
C ILE A 57 -8.70 3.84 -0.55
N LEU A 58 -9.22 4.79 -1.33
CA LEU A 58 -8.72 5.07 -2.69
C LEU A 58 -7.24 5.52 -2.66
N ALA A 59 -6.89 6.40 -1.74
CA ALA A 59 -5.52 6.90 -1.56
C ALA A 59 -4.56 5.79 -1.11
N THR A 60 -4.96 4.95 -0.15
CA THR A 60 -4.17 3.80 0.30
C THR A 60 -3.91 2.84 -0.86
N PHE A 61 -4.93 2.56 -1.67
CA PHE A 61 -4.78 1.72 -2.85
C PHE A 61 -3.79 2.31 -3.85
N ARG A 62 -3.90 3.62 -4.14
CA ARG A 62 -2.98 4.32 -5.05
C ARG A 62 -1.53 4.22 -4.59
N VAL A 63 -1.27 4.57 -3.34
CA VAL A 63 0.09 4.58 -2.77
C VAL A 63 0.65 3.16 -2.71
N THR A 64 -0.12 2.18 -2.25
CA THR A 64 0.30 0.76 -2.25
C THR A 64 0.68 0.31 -3.65
N ARG A 65 -0.12 0.67 -4.65
CA ARG A 65 0.16 0.29 -6.03
C ARG A 65 1.41 0.96 -6.59
N LEU A 66 1.61 2.23 -6.26
CA LEU A 66 2.79 2.99 -6.65
C LEU A 66 4.07 2.32 -6.10
N PHE A 67 4.03 1.85 -4.85
CA PHE A 67 5.18 1.20 -4.22
C PHE A 67 5.43 -0.23 -4.67
N VAL A 68 4.39 -1.01 -4.96
CA VAL A 68 4.53 -2.46 -5.21
C VAL A 68 4.62 -2.79 -6.70
N TYR A 69 3.91 -2.04 -7.55
CA TYR A 69 3.72 -2.41 -8.96
C TYR A 69 4.23 -1.37 -9.95
N ASP A 70 4.62 -0.17 -9.51
CA ASP A 70 5.03 0.89 -10.41
C ASP A 70 6.54 0.83 -10.68
N HIS A 71 6.89 0.85 -11.97
CA HIS A 71 8.28 0.86 -12.43
C HIS A 71 9.04 2.11 -11.95
N ILE A 72 8.35 3.21 -11.64
CA ILE A 72 8.98 4.39 -11.06
C ILE A 72 9.71 4.05 -9.77
N THR A 73 9.24 3.06 -8.99
CA THR A 73 9.89 2.66 -7.73
C THR A 73 10.87 1.50 -7.87
N ASP A 74 11.15 1.03 -9.10
CA ASP A 74 12.09 -0.07 -9.32
C ASP A 74 13.51 0.28 -8.84
N PHE A 75 13.94 1.53 -8.98
CA PHE A 75 15.23 1.99 -8.44
C PHE A 75 15.32 1.79 -6.92
N PHE A 76 14.20 1.97 -6.21
CA PHE A 76 14.13 1.83 -4.76
C PHE A 76 14.24 0.35 -4.39
N ARG A 77 13.53 -0.52 -5.11
CA ARG A 77 13.59 -1.97 -4.93
C ARG A 77 15.00 -2.53 -5.18
N ASP A 78 15.65 -2.09 -6.25
CA ASP A 78 17.02 -2.49 -6.59
C ASP A 78 18.05 -1.97 -5.59
N PHE A 79 17.85 -0.75 -5.07
CA PHE A 79 18.67 -0.18 -4.03
C PHE A 79 18.64 -1.05 -2.76
N PHE A 80 17.46 -1.40 -2.24
CA PHE A 80 17.36 -2.25 -1.05
C PHE A 80 17.82 -3.69 -1.28
N ALA A 81 17.63 -4.23 -2.49
CA ALA A 81 18.14 -5.55 -2.84
C ALA A 81 19.68 -5.64 -2.78
N LYS A 82 20.37 -4.53 -3.05
CA LYS A 82 21.83 -4.46 -3.00
C LYS A 82 22.38 -4.42 -1.56
N PHE A 83 21.59 -3.98 -0.58
CA PHE A 83 22.00 -3.96 0.82
C PHE A 83 21.88 -5.36 1.45
N LYS A 84 23.01 -5.97 1.80
CA LYS A 84 23.06 -7.26 2.51
C LYS A 84 22.77 -7.13 4.02
N SER A 85 22.53 -5.93 4.52
CA SER A 85 22.17 -5.68 5.92
C SER A 85 20.84 -6.34 6.28
N TRP A 86 20.62 -6.60 7.57
CA TRP A 86 19.35 -7.13 8.05
C TRP A 86 18.20 -6.16 7.70
N LEU A 87 18.41 -4.85 7.87
CA LEU A 87 17.43 -3.81 7.54
C LEU A 87 17.06 -3.79 6.04
N GLY A 88 18.02 -3.96 5.15
CA GLY A 88 17.77 -3.98 3.70
C GLY A 88 16.83 -5.12 3.30
N LYS A 89 17.01 -6.30 3.92
CA LYS A 89 16.15 -7.46 3.68
C LYS A 89 14.72 -7.25 4.18
N SER A 90 14.51 -6.65 5.35
CA SER A 90 13.14 -6.37 5.85
C SER A 90 12.39 -5.40 4.94
N ILE A 91 13.06 -4.33 4.51
CA ILE A 91 12.44 -3.31 3.65
C ILE A 91 12.11 -3.90 2.28
N SER A 92 13.02 -4.72 1.73
CA SER A 92 12.78 -5.43 0.47
C SER A 92 11.55 -6.34 0.55
N GLU A 93 11.40 -7.12 1.63
CA GLU A 93 10.23 -7.99 1.82
C GLU A 93 8.93 -7.18 1.98
N LEU A 94 8.99 -6.04 2.69
CA LEU A 94 7.84 -5.16 2.88
C LEU A 94 7.29 -4.65 1.54
N ILE A 95 8.17 -4.14 0.68
CA ILE A 95 7.82 -3.56 -0.64
C ILE A 95 7.31 -4.62 -1.61
N ASN A 96 7.85 -5.84 -1.56
CA ASN A 96 7.40 -6.92 -2.45
C ASN A 96 6.05 -7.53 -2.01
N CYS A 97 5.62 -7.32 -0.76
CA CYS A 97 4.35 -7.83 -0.24
C CYS A 97 3.25 -6.75 -0.27
N PRO A 98 2.23 -6.86 -1.16
CA PRO A 98 1.18 -5.85 -1.28
C PRO A 98 0.34 -5.70 -0.02
N TRP A 99 0.08 -6.81 0.69
CA TRP A 99 -0.70 -6.80 1.93
C TRP A 99 0.03 -6.05 3.04
N CYS A 100 1.34 -6.30 3.20
CA CYS A 100 2.13 -5.62 4.21
C CYS A 100 2.28 -4.13 3.86
N THR A 101 2.67 -3.81 2.62
CA THR A 101 2.74 -2.42 2.18
C THR A 101 1.42 -1.68 2.42
N ALA A 102 0.27 -2.29 2.11
CA ALA A 102 -1.04 -1.67 2.35
C ALA A 102 -1.31 -1.34 3.82
N VAL A 103 -1.03 -2.27 4.75
CA VAL A 103 -1.24 -2.05 6.19
C VAL A 103 -0.36 -0.91 6.69
N TRP A 104 0.92 -0.89 6.31
CA TRP A 104 1.86 0.17 6.71
C TRP A 104 1.52 1.53 6.09
N VAL A 105 1.15 1.55 4.82
CA VAL A 105 0.71 2.75 4.11
C VAL A 105 -0.59 3.30 4.73
N SER A 106 -1.57 2.44 5.03
CA SER A 106 -2.84 2.88 5.62
C SER A 106 -2.62 3.55 6.98
N MET A 107 -1.76 2.98 7.83
CA MET A 107 -1.40 3.56 9.12
C MET A 107 -0.71 4.91 8.95
N LEU A 108 0.23 5.03 8.01
CA LEU A 108 0.91 6.28 7.71
C LEU A 108 -0.06 7.36 7.19
N LEU A 109 -0.97 7.01 6.29
CA LEU A 109 -1.93 7.96 5.71
C LEU A 109 -2.95 8.43 6.75
N VAL A 110 -3.46 7.53 7.60
CA VAL A 110 -4.35 7.91 8.71
C VAL A 110 -3.61 8.81 9.70
N PHE A 111 -2.35 8.51 10.01
CA PHE A 111 -1.54 9.37 10.86
C PHE A 111 -1.38 10.78 10.26
N LEU A 112 -1.04 10.89 8.98
CA LEU A 112 -0.90 12.17 8.27
C LEU A 112 -2.23 12.94 8.18
N TYR A 113 -3.33 12.23 7.97
CA TYR A 113 -4.68 12.80 7.93
C TYR A 113 -4.99 13.62 9.20
N TYR A 114 -4.67 13.07 10.38
CA TYR A 114 -4.94 13.75 11.65
C TYR A 114 -3.83 14.72 12.09
N LEU A 115 -2.62 14.63 11.53
CA LEU A 115 -1.50 15.48 11.96
C LEU A 115 -1.54 16.87 11.33
N THR A 116 -2.03 17.00 10.09
CA THR A 116 -1.87 18.24 9.33
C THR A 116 -3.12 18.53 8.50
N PRO A 117 -3.69 19.75 8.52
CA PRO A 117 -4.86 20.07 7.69
C PRO A 117 -4.58 20.03 6.18
N LEU A 118 -3.31 20.20 5.78
CA LEU A 118 -2.88 20.12 4.38
C LEU A 118 -2.93 18.69 3.81
N SER A 119 -2.84 17.66 4.66
CA SER A 119 -2.83 16.27 4.21
C SER A 119 -4.16 15.86 3.55
N TRP A 120 -5.26 16.53 3.89
CA TRP A 120 -6.55 16.38 3.23
C TRP A 120 -6.44 16.57 1.71
N LEU A 121 -5.80 17.66 1.27
CA LEU A 121 -5.62 17.95 -0.16
C LEU A 121 -4.76 16.89 -0.84
N LEU A 122 -3.70 16.43 -0.17
CA LEU A 122 -2.82 15.38 -0.67
C LEU A 122 -3.58 14.05 -0.84
N LEU A 123 -4.39 13.65 0.14
CA LEU A 123 -5.21 12.44 0.08
C LEU A 123 -6.29 12.53 -0.99
N LEU A 124 -6.90 13.70 -1.14
CA LEU A 124 -7.89 13.95 -2.19
C LEU A 124 -7.27 13.81 -3.59
N ILE A 125 -6.08 14.38 -3.82
CA ILE A 125 -5.37 14.26 -5.11
C ILE A 125 -5.07 12.78 -5.41
N LEU A 126 -4.49 12.06 -4.44
CA LEU A 126 -4.19 10.63 -4.59
C LEU A 126 -5.45 9.78 -4.88
N ALA A 127 -6.57 10.12 -4.25
CA ALA A 127 -7.85 9.44 -4.46
C ALA A 127 -8.42 9.72 -5.86
N ILE A 128 -8.40 10.98 -6.31
CA ILE A 128 -8.91 11.39 -7.63
C ILE A 128 -8.09 10.75 -8.76
N ASP A 129 -6.76 10.77 -8.67
CA ASP A 129 -5.88 10.17 -9.68
C ASP A 129 -6.21 8.69 -9.91
N TRP A 130 -6.45 7.97 -8.82
CA TRP A 130 -6.79 6.57 -8.93
C TRP A 130 -8.21 6.33 -9.45
N ALA A 131 -9.18 7.15 -9.04
CA ALA A 131 -10.54 7.08 -9.57
C ALA A 131 -10.56 7.32 -11.09
N VAL A 132 -9.80 8.30 -11.59
CA VAL A 132 -9.67 8.58 -13.03
C VAL A 132 -9.05 7.41 -13.77
N TRP A 133 -7.94 6.85 -13.26
CA TRP A 133 -7.32 5.66 -13.86
C TRP A 133 -8.26 4.46 -13.89
N PHE A 134 -9.02 4.25 -12.81
CA PHE A 134 -9.99 3.16 -12.72
C PHE A 134 -11.12 3.31 -13.74
N LEU A 135 -11.68 4.53 -13.87
CA LEU A 135 -12.68 4.83 -14.90
C LEU A 135 -12.14 4.59 -16.31
N GLN A 136 -10.89 4.94 -16.57
CA GLN A 136 -10.26 4.69 -17.87
C GLN A 136 -10.16 3.19 -18.18
N VAL A 137 -9.82 2.38 -17.18
CA VAL A 137 -9.73 0.91 -17.32
C VAL A 137 -11.10 0.30 -17.55
N LEU A 138 -12.12 0.78 -16.83
CA LEU A 138 -13.50 0.35 -17.02
C LEU A 138 -14.04 0.71 -18.41
N TYR A 139 -13.80 1.94 -18.88
CA TYR A 139 -14.19 2.33 -20.24
C TYR A 139 -13.56 1.39 -21.28
N LYS A 140 -12.27 1.08 -21.14
CA LYS A 140 -11.56 0.17 -22.04
C LYS A 140 -12.01 -1.28 -21.92
N SER A 141 -12.47 -1.75 -20.76
CA SER A 141 -12.98 -3.12 -20.61
C SER A 141 -14.37 -3.25 -21.22
N ILE A 142 -15.24 -2.27 -21.00
CA ILE A 142 -16.60 -2.23 -21.54
C ILE A 142 -16.57 -2.11 -23.08
N ALA A 143 -15.72 -1.23 -23.62
CA ALA A 143 -15.58 -1.08 -25.07
C ALA A 143 -15.12 -2.39 -25.74
N ARG A 144 -14.08 -3.04 -25.19
CA ARG A 144 -13.60 -4.33 -25.69
C ARG A 144 -14.65 -5.44 -25.60
N TRP A 145 -15.42 -5.46 -24.50
CA TRP A 145 -16.50 -6.41 -24.33
C TRP A 145 -17.58 -6.19 -25.41
N TRP A 146 -17.98 -4.94 -25.64
CA TRP A 146 -18.95 -4.57 -26.67
C TRP A 146 -18.49 -5.00 -28.09
N ASP A 147 -17.22 -4.78 -28.42
CA ASP A 147 -16.67 -5.20 -29.72
C ASP A 147 -16.70 -6.73 -29.89
N SER A 148 -16.43 -7.47 -28.82
CA SER A 148 -16.51 -8.94 -28.81
C SER A 148 -17.94 -9.45 -29.08
N PHE A 149 -18.98 -8.72 -28.66
CA PHE A 149 -20.36 -9.10 -28.98
C PHE A 149 -20.70 -8.86 -30.45
N LYS A 150 -20.10 -7.84 -31.07
CA LYS A 150 -20.36 -7.52 -32.48
C LYS A 150 -19.70 -8.50 -33.45
N GLN A 151 -18.55 -9.10 -33.10
CA GLN A 151 -17.88 -10.11 -33.94
C GLN A 151 -18.52 -11.50 -33.91
N ASN A 152 -19.39 -11.78 -32.91
CA ASN A 152 -20.00 -13.09 -32.69
C ASN A 152 -21.42 -13.20 -33.28
N LYS A 153 -21.85 -12.21 -34.08
CA LYS A 153 -23.09 -12.16 -34.85
C LYS A 153 -22.75 -12.02 -36.33
#